data_AF-A0E2J3-F1
#
_entry.id   AF-A0E2J3-F1
#
_cell.length_a   1.000
_cell.length_b   1.000
_cell.length_c   1.000
_cell.angle_alpha   90.00
_cell.angle_beta   90.00
_cell.angle_gamma   90.00
#
_symmetry.space_group_name_H-M   'P 1'
#
loop_
_entity.id
_entity.type
_entity.pdbx_description
1 polymer ?
#
loop_
_entity_poly.entity_id
_entity_poly.type
_entity_poly.pdbx_seq_one_letter_code
_entity_poly.pdbx_strand_id
1 'polypeptide(L)'
;MFSNTNSQFQNPPASQAYNQTDPIFNQSPLGKPVYQPQQPLPMEAEMKLYRGYTQEFDLKVPTPQPIKQASSQIVMQNQPQQSKGSQKLIDWIMYFLPIAFIIITLIIMSCMIGAKTKHLNPEGAHNTLSTLKENLSKNPIEDIVVGGEGASSHMTMFEYYSHKDVGCPDGYEAADIGKWDGVKSGCLCENGETSHSATCFYKSTCKRVKSHDAVDLQIWQSKSFCIKTYDGWQPLNGVDCDDGYKKCGNLCVPVSRKCPLSSLVKDNSRFNDEHSIKIGNDNFIKKFEDSESVVDMQLVPGLGQSESSPCYNNELNPSFQSQKYYPFAKRAEKGCDQYLDLQNHRVTLNTFETHKVYEQNDLNDLLHELPFYQSYLSNEDTYAFEIIKRIRINPIKECQQLKPNQVEKISSSSKSIYTAEKYLSFIILLLAAITLFLVPILYLIRNRVFQWKDMTEFSQPRFFCVLAFIIAALCIILGSFYIYHVDGNNGLKEHNRMFSQYLEKNCFSDQGLILAVDQVNTFAKNVYHSTYSYVIFTFYGSVGFLVILILLLIYQFFEHKSIFENPWQYRIQKQYYEFH
;
A
#
# COMPACT_ATOMS: atom_id res chain seq x y z
N MET A 1 -39.48 67.45 40.63
CA MET A 1 -38.16 67.19 41.24
C MET A 1 -37.35 66.37 40.24
N PHE A 2 -36.19 66.93 39.86
CA PHE A 2 -35.03 66.44 39.07
C PHE A 2 -34.87 64.92 38.93
N SER A 3 -34.22 64.32 37.92
CA SER A 3 -33.53 64.68 36.67
C SER A 3 -33.09 63.31 36.09
N ASN A 4 -33.43 62.95 34.85
CA ASN A 4 -32.50 62.84 33.71
C ASN A 4 -31.12 62.20 34.00
N THR A 5 -30.81 61.09 33.33
CA THR A 5 -29.70 60.99 32.33
C THR A 5 -29.66 59.65 31.56
N ASN A 6 -29.50 59.79 30.24
CA ASN A 6 -29.02 58.79 29.28
C ASN A 6 -27.53 58.45 29.50
N SER A 7 -27.14 57.21 29.23
CA SER A 7 -25.79 56.83 28.76
C SER A 7 -25.92 55.58 27.87
N GLN A 8 -25.72 55.73 26.55
CA GLN A 8 -24.45 55.57 25.82
C GLN A 8 -23.90 54.13 25.81
N PHE A 9 -23.97 53.56 24.60
CA PHE A 9 -23.29 52.37 24.13
C PHE A 9 -21.78 52.42 24.43
N GLN A 10 -21.27 51.38 25.09
CA GLN A 10 -19.87 51.03 25.13
C GLN A 10 -19.69 49.61 24.58
N ASN A 11 -18.81 49.50 23.58
CA ASN A 11 -18.31 48.24 23.04
C ASN A 11 -17.58 47.45 24.14
N PRO A 12 -17.74 46.12 24.22
CA PRO A 12 -16.88 45.30 25.05
C PRO A 12 -15.49 45.10 24.39
N PRO A 13 -14.43 44.96 25.22
CA PRO A 13 -13.04 45.02 24.78
C PRO A 13 -12.52 43.72 24.17
N ALA A 14 -11.46 43.90 23.38
CA ALA A 14 -10.63 42.87 22.78
C ALA A 14 -10.23 41.77 23.78
N SER A 15 -10.58 40.54 23.43
CA SER A 15 -10.13 39.33 24.09
C SER A 15 -8.63 39.12 23.87
N GLN A 16 -7.98 38.80 24.97
CA GLN A 16 -6.55 38.59 25.13
C GLN A 16 -6.03 37.45 24.25
N ALA A 17 -4.89 37.69 23.63
CA ALA A 17 -4.07 36.68 22.97
C ALA A 17 -3.58 35.67 24.02
N TYR A 18 -4.03 34.42 23.89
CA TYR A 18 -3.40 33.29 24.57
C TYR A 18 -2.09 32.96 23.84
N ASN A 19 -0.98 33.18 24.53
CA ASN A 19 0.31 32.61 24.16
C ASN A 19 0.21 31.09 24.26
N GLN A 20 0.19 30.41 23.11
CA GLN A 20 0.52 28.99 23.00
C GLN A 20 1.99 28.81 23.38
N THR A 21 2.23 28.37 24.61
CA THR A 21 3.48 27.70 24.98
C THR A 21 3.45 26.29 24.41
N ASP A 22 4.28 26.05 23.41
CA ASP A 22 4.60 24.73 22.87
C ASP A 22 5.05 23.78 23.99
N PRO A 23 4.50 22.55 24.10
CA PRO A 23 5.12 21.52 24.91
C PRO A 23 6.40 21.03 24.23
N ILE A 24 7.53 21.36 24.84
CA ILE A 24 8.84 20.79 24.55
C ILE A 24 8.77 19.28 24.82
N PHE A 25 8.65 18.49 23.75
CA PHE A 25 8.88 17.04 23.80
C PHE A 25 10.38 16.79 24.00
N ASN A 26 10.76 16.47 25.24
CA ASN A 26 12.07 15.91 25.57
C ASN A 26 12.20 14.53 24.91
N GLN A 27 12.85 14.48 23.75
CA GLN A 27 13.34 13.22 23.18
C GLN A 27 14.56 12.76 23.99
N SER A 28 14.38 11.75 24.82
CA SER A 28 15.50 10.99 25.38
C SER A 28 16.23 10.23 24.26
N PRO A 29 17.57 10.25 24.22
CA PRO A 29 18.33 9.58 23.17
C PRO A 29 18.35 8.07 23.44
N LEU A 30 17.59 7.31 22.64
CA LEU A 30 17.73 5.86 22.55
C LEU A 30 19.13 5.55 21.97
N GLY A 31 20.00 4.98 22.80
CA GLY A 31 21.30 4.47 22.39
C GLY A 31 21.16 3.38 21.32
N LYS A 32 21.82 3.56 20.18
CA LYS A 32 21.95 2.53 19.14
C LYS A 32 23.01 1.52 19.58
N PRO A 33 22.72 0.21 19.61
CA PRO A 33 23.79 -0.78 19.59
C PRO A 33 24.42 -0.83 18.20
N VAL A 34 25.71 -0.52 18.14
CA VAL A 34 26.57 -0.75 16.97
C VAL A 34 26.86 -2.26 16.90
N TYR A 35 26.31 -2.93 15.89
CA TYR A 35 26.74 -4.28 15.52
C TYR A 35 27.45 -4.19 14.17
N GLN A 36 28.77 -4.37 14.17
CA GLN A 36 29.56 -4.59 12.97
C GLN A 36 29.45 -6.08 12.58
N PRO A 37 29.00 -6.42 11.38
CA PRO A 37 29.14 -7.78 10.87
C PRO A 37 30.62 -8.05 10.54
N GLN A 38 31.18 -9.10 11.14
CA GLN A 38 32.48 -9.66 10.74
C GLN A 38 32.39 -10.15 9.28
N GLN A 39 33.35 -9.70 8.47
CA GLN A 39 33.53 -10.15 7.10
C GLN A 39 33.92 -11.64 7.08
N PRO A 40 33.33 -12.48 6.20
CA PRO A 40 33.80 -13.83 5.98
C PRO A 40 35.17 -13.80 5.27
N LEU A 41 36.09 -14.61 5.80
CA LEU A 41 37.41 -14.88 5.23
C LEU A 41 37.29 -15.46 3.80
N PRO A 42 38.13 -15.04 2.85
CA PRO A 42 38.13 -15.60 1.51
C PRO A 42 38.66 -17.04 1.53
N MET A 43 37.87 -17.99 1.02
CA MET A 43 38.37 -19.30 0.62
C MET A 43 39.08 -19.16 -0.74
N GLU A 44 40.40 -19.30 -0.74
CA GLU A 44 41.18 -19.54 -1.95
C GLU A 44 40.86 -20.93 -2.50
N ALA A 45 40.15 -20.97 -3.63
CA ALA A 45 40.05 -22.16 -4.45
C ALA A 45 41.14 -22.09 -5.55
N GLU A 46 42.21 -22.87 -5.39
CA GLU A 46 43.18 -23.12 -6.46
C GLU A 46 42.53 -23.94 -7.58
N MET A 47 42.22 -23.30 -8.71
CA MET A 47 41.93 -24.00 -9.96
C MET A 47 43.24 -24.39 -10.65
N LYS A 48 43.58 -25.69 -10.63
CA LYS A 48 44.64 -26.26 -11.48
C LYS A 48 44.13 -26.41 -12.91
N LEU A 49 44.70 -25.62 -13.82
CA LEU A 49 44.46 -25.68 -15.25
C LEU A 49 45.30 -26.82 -15.86
N TYR A 50 44.66 -27.86 -16.40
CA TYR A 50 45.35 -28.89 -17.18
C TYR A 50 45.66 -28.36 -18.59
N ARG A 51 46.95 -28.31 -18.94
CA ARG A 51 47.47 -27.94 -20.26
C ARG A 51 47.42 -29.18 -21.17
N GLY A 52 46.45 -29.21 -22.09
CA GLY A 52 46.37 -30.24 -23.14
C GLY A 52 47.46 -30.05 -24.19
N TYR A 53 48.08 -31.16 -24.57
CA TYR A 53 49.10 -31.31 -25.61
C TYR A 53 48.62 -30.81 -26.98
N THR A 54 49.44 -29.98 -27.63
CA THR A 54 49.40 -29.70 -29.07
C THR A 54 50.03 -30.87 -29.83
N GLN A 55 49.24 -31.57 -30.65
CA GLN A 55 49.75 -32.45 -31.70
C GLN A 55 50.05 -31.62 -32.94
N GLU A 56 51.32 -31.61 -33.35
CA GLU A 56 51.74 -31.16 -34.67
C GLU A 56 51.31 -32.21 -35.71
N PHE A 57 50.49 -31.79 -36.68
CA PHE A 57 50.25 -32.53 -37.91
C PHE A 57 51.05 -31.86 -39.03
N ASP A 58 52.10 -32.54 -39.49
CA ASP A 58 52.79 -32.22 -40.74
C ASP A 58 51.88 -32.52 -41.93
N LEU A 59 51.24 -31.50 -42.48
CA LEU A 59 50.55 -31.59 -43.77
C LEU A 59 51.53 -31.18 -44.89
N LYS A 60 52.02 -32.17 -45.63
CA LYS A 60 52.75 -31.95 -46.89
C LYS A 60 51.82 -31.29 -47.92
N VAL A 61 52.10 -30.02 -48.20
CA VAL A 61 51.45 -29.25 -49.28
C VAL A 61 52.10 -29.64 -50.62
N PRO A 62 51.33 -30.09 -51.63
CA PRO A 62 51.85 -30.28 -52.98
C PRO A 62 52.09 -28.94 -53.68
N THR A 63 53.24 -28.86 -54.34
CA THR A 63 53.74 -27.71 -55.11
C THR A 63 52.78 -27.38 -56.27
N PRO A 64 52.20 -26.17 -56.35
CA PRO A 64 51.40 -25.77 -57.50
C PRO A 64 52.29 -25.41 -58.69
N GLN A 65 51.91 -25.93 -59.85
CA GLN A 65 52.51 -25.60 -61.15
C GLN A 65 52.26 -24.13 -61.54
N PRO A 66 53.18 -23.50 -62.29
CA PRO A 66 53.00 -22.13 -62.76
C PRO A 66 51.90 -22.06 -63.83
N ILE A 67 50.73 -21.55 -63.46
CA ILE A 67 49.69 -21.15 -64.41
C ILE A 67 50.09 -19.81 -65.01
N LYS A 68 50.21 -19.79 -66.34
CA LYS A 68 50.49 -18.62 -67.17
C LYS A 68 49.47 -17.51 -66.87
N GLN A 69 49.99 -16.37 -66.43
CA GLN A 69 49.27 -15.11 -66.29
C GLN A 69 48.72 -14.68 -67.66
N ALA A 70 47.40 -14.73 -67.80
CA ALA A 70 46.69 -13.91 -68.77
C ALA A 70 46.40 -12.57 -68.10
N SER A 71 47.07 -11.52 -68.57
CA SER A 71 46.90 -10.13 -68.15
C SER A 71 45.55 -9.60 -68.63
N SER A 72 44.48 -9.91 -67.89
CA SER A 72 43.24 -9.14 -67.97
C SER A 72 43.48 -7.79 -67.29
N GLN A 73 43.61 -6.74 -68.09
CA GLN A 73 43.63 -5.35 -67.62
C GLN A 73 42.33 -5.06 -66.86
N ILE A 74 42.39 -5.12 -65.53
CA ILE A 74 41.34 -4.61 -64.66
C ILE A 74 41.38 -3.10 -64.82
N VAL A 75 40.43 -2.56 -65.58
CA VAL A 75 40.14 -1.14 -65.62
C VAL A 75 39.81 -0.74 -64.19
N MET A 76 40.74 -0.06 -63.52
CA MET A 76 40.49 0.64 -62.27
C MET A 76 39.47 1.73 -62.57
N GLN A 77 38.20 1.37 -62.42
CA GLN A 77 37.09 2.30 -62.45
C GLN A 77 37.31 3.20 -61.23
N ASN A 78 37.76 4.43 -61.47
CA ASN A 78 37.94 5.46 -60.46
C ASN A 78 36.68 5.49 -59.57
N GLN A 79 36.78 4.87 -58.39
CA GLN A 79 35.72 4.96 -57.41
C GLN A 79 35.59 6.44 -57.08
N PRO A 80 34.40 7.04 -57.25
CA PRO A 80 34.20 8.43 -56.89
C PRO A 80 34.64 8.57 -55.42
N GLN A 81 35.53 9.51 -55.16
CA GLN A 81 35.88 9.95 -53.80
C GLN A 81 34.63 10.58 -53.18
N GLN A 82 33.63 9.74 -52.84
CA GLN A 82 32.51 10.14 -52.02
C GLN A 82 33.07 10.59 -50.68
N SER A 83 32.59 11.75 -50.22
CA SER A 83 33.14 12.48 -49.10
C SER A 83 33.13 11.64 -47.82
N LYS A 84 34.28 11.02 -47.50
CA LYS A 84 34.51 10.21 -46.28
C LYS A 84 34.22 10.95 -44.97
N GLY A 85 34.00 12.27 -45.00
CA GLY A 85 33.72 13.09 -43.83
C GLY A 85 32.31 12.91 -43.27
N SER A 86 31.27 12.83 -44.12
CA SER A 86 29.87 12.82 -43.65
C SER A 86 29.47 11.48 -43.00
N GLN A 87 30.00 10.36 -43.50
CA GLN A 87 29.71 9.02 -42.99
C GLN A 87 30.19 8.83 -41.54
N LYS A 88 31.37 9.36 -41.22
CA LYS A 88 31.92 9.26 -39.86
C LYS A 88 30.98 9.88 -38.84
N LEU A 89 30.36 11.02 -39.15
CA LEU A 89 29.49 11.73 -38.20
C LEU A 89 28.26 10.89 -37.81
N ILE A 90 27.65 10.20 -38.77
CA ILE A 90 26.41 9.44 -38.56
C ILE A 90 26.67 8.18 -37.74
N ASP A 91 27.79 7.50 -38.00
CA ASP A 91 28.24 6.36 -37.19
C ASP A 91 28.51 6.78 -35.73
N TRP A 92 29.11 7.95 -35.52
CA TRP A 92 29.32 8.50 -34.18
C TRP A 92 28.01 8.84 -33.47
N ILE A 93 27.03 9.41 -34.18
CA ILE A 93 25.70 9.72 -33.64
C ILE A 93 24.97 8.42 -33.24
N MET A 94 24.98 7.41 -34.12
CA MET A 94 24.41 6.08 -33.86
C MET A 94 25.01 5.40 -32.62
N TYR A 95 26.29 5.65 -32.34
CA TYR A 95 26.98 5.11 -31.17
C TYR A 95 26.67 5.88 -29.88
N PHE A 96 26.75 7.21 -29.90
CA PHE A 96 26.60 8.04 -28.70
C PHE A 96 25.16 8.30 -28.29
N LEU A 97 24.21 8.36 -29.23
CA LEU A 97 22.82 8.70 -28.96
C LEU A 97 22.16 7.70 -27.98
N PRO A 98 22.28 6.36 -28.15
CA PRO A 98 21.75 5.39 -27.19
C PRO A 98 22.35 5.54 -25.79
N ILE A 99 23.66 5.79 -25.70
CA ILE A 99 24.37 5.95 -24.43
C ILE A 99 23.88 7.22 -23.71
N ALA A 100 23.78 8.34 -24.44
CA ALA A 100 23.29 9.60 -23.92
C ALA A 100 21.85 9.47 -23.42
N PHE A 101 20.98 8.80 -24.18
CA PHE A 101 19.60 8.53 -23.78
C PHE A 101 19.52 7.74 -22.47
N ILE A 102 20.32 6.68 -22.34
CA ILE A 102 20.38 5.86 -21.12
C ILE A 102 20.85 6.71 -19.94
N ILE A 103 21.91 7.51 -20.10
CA ILE A 103 22.43 8.37 -19.03
C ILE A 103 21.39 9.41 -18.59
N ILE A 104 20.73 10.09 -19.54
CA ILE A 104 19.69 11.09 -19.25
C ILE A 104 18.53 10.43 -18.51
N THR A 105 18.10 9.24 -18.95
CA THR A 105 17.05 8.48 -18.27
C THR A 105 17.46 8.15 -16.84
N LEU A 106 18.68 7.67 -16.61
CA LEU A 106 19.18 7.39 -15.25
C LEU A 106 19.23 8.63 -14.36
N ILE A 107 19.60 9.80 -14.91
CA ILE A 107 19.60 11.07 -14.18
C ILE A 107 18.18 11.44 -13.76
N ILE A 108 17.22 11.42 -14.69
CA ILE A 108 15.81 11.72 -14.40
C ILE A 108 15.27 10.78 -13.32
N MET A 109 15.58 9.49 -13.46
CA MET A 109 15.16 8.49 -12.48
C MET A 109 15.79 8.70 -11.09
N SER A 110 17.05 9.11 -11.04
CA SER A 110 17.72 9.48 -9.78
C SER A 110 17.07 10.72 -9.15
N CYS A 111 16.73 11.73 -9.96
CA CYS A 111 15.99 12.91 -9.50
C CYS A 111 14.59 12.53 -8.96
N MET A 112 13.89 11.62 -9.64
CA MET A 112 12.62 11.08 -9.15
C MET A 112 12.78 10.40 -7.79
N ILE A 113 13.76 9.50 -7.63
CA ILE A 113 14.02 8.84 -6.33
C ILE A 113 14.36 9.87 -5.24
N GLY A 114 15.16 10.89 -5.56
CA GLY A 114 15.47 11.98 -4.64
C GLY A 114 14.23 12.72 -4.16
N ALA A 115 13.32 13.07 -5.09
CA ALA A 115 12.05 13.71 -4.78
C ALA A 115 11.15 12.86 -3.87
N LYS A 116 11.26 11.52 -3.94
CA LYS A 116 10.42 10.56 -3.18
C LYS A 116 10.71 10.49 -1.69
N THR A 117 11.94 10.76 -1.27
CA THR A 117 12.36 10.62 0.14
C THR A 117 11.60 11.51 1.13
N LYS A 118 10.70 12.38 0.64
CA LYS A 118 9.85 13.26 1.43
C LYS A 118 8.38 12.84 1.47
N HIS A 119 7.96 11.77 0.79
CA HIS A 119 6.55 11.39 0.77
C HIS A 119 6.14 10.65 2.05
N LEU A 120 5.08 11.12 2.69
CA LEU A 120 4.41 10.44 3.80
C LEU A 120 3.85 9.10 3.30
N ASN A 121 4.00 8.03 4.09
CA ASN A 121 3.35 6.74 3.78
C ASN A 121 1.82 6.91 3.87
N PRO A 122 1.06 6.80 2.77
CA PRO A 122 -0.38 7.01 2.79
C PRO A 122 -1.16 5.79 3.34
N GLU A 123 -0.49 4.70 3.69
CA GLU A 123 -1.13 3.45 4.13
C GLU A 123 -2.04 3.63 5.34
N GLY A 124 -1.60 4.35 6.38
CA GLY A 124 -2.47 4.60 7.53
C GLY A 124 -3.70 5.44 7.16
N ALA A 125 -3.54 6.47 6.33
CA ALA A 125 -4.66 7.28 5.84
C ALA A 125 -5.61 6.45 4.95
N HIS A 126 -5.08 5.55 4.14
CA HIS A 126 -5.86 4.61 3.32
C HIS A 126 -6.74 3.71 4.19
N ASN A 127 -6.16 3.13 5.24
CA ASN A 127 -6.87 2.28 6.18
C ASN A 127 -7.95 3.07 6.94
N THR A 128 -7.65 4.30 7.37
CA THR A 128 -8.63 5.22 7.96
C THR A 128 -9.81 5.50 7.01
N LEU A 129 -9.54 5.78 5.74
CA LEU A 129 -10.60 5.97 4.75
C LEU A 129 -11.36 4.67 4.44
N SER A 130 -10.72 3.51 4.58
CA SER A 130 -11.39 2.21 4.48
C SER A 130 -12.42 2.03 5.59
N THR A 131 -12.06 2.38 6.84
CA THR A 131 -13.00 2.37 7.97
C THR A 131 -14.17 3.31 7.74
N LEU A 132 -13.92 4.52 7.23
CA LEU A 132 -14.99 5.45 6.86
C LEU A 132 -15.91 4.85 5.78
N LYS A 133 -15.33 4.26 4.72
CA LYS A 133 -16.09 3.58 3.66
C LYS A 133 -16.98 2.50 4.25
N GLU A 134 -16.40 1.62 5.07
CA GLU A 134 -17.09 0.49 5.68
C GLU A 134 -18.25 0.98 6.55
N ASN A 135 -18.00 1.92 7.46
CA ASN A 135 -19.01 2.51 8.34
C ASN A 135 -20.17 3.16 7.55
N LEU A 136 -19.87 3.89 6.48
CA LEU A 136 -20.90 4.49 5.61
C LEU A 136 -21.68 3.44 4.80
N SER A 137 -21.07 2.27 4.52
CA SER A 137 -21.69 1.19 3.77
C SER A 137 -22.52 0.21 4.61
N LYS A 138 -22.24 0.09 5.91
CA LYS A 138 -23.00 -0.77 6.82
C LYS A 138 -24.46 -0.35 6.85
N ASN A 139 -25.38 -1.30 6.96
CA ASN A 139 -26.79 -0.99 7.18
C ASN A 139 -26.99 -0.52 8.62
N PRO A 140 -27.86 0.47 8.89
CA PRO A 140 -28.28 0.79 10.25
C PRO A 140 -28.88 -0.43 10.94
N ILE A 141 -28.67 -0.57 12.23
CA ILE A 141 -29.31 -1.62 13.03
C ILE A 141 -30.75 -1.18 13.34
N GLU A 142 -31.72 -1.98 12.93
CA GLU A 142 -33.13 -1.78 13.27
C GLU A 142 -33.42 -2.22 14.70
N ASP A 143 -32.92 -3.39 15.10
CA ASP A 143 -33.14 -3.92 16.45
C ASP A 143 -32.02 -4.88 16.87
N ILE A 144 -31.88 -5.08 18.18
CA ILE A 144 -30.93 -6.02 18.79
C ILE A 144 -31.69 -6.89 19.78
N VAL A 145 -31.48 -8.20 19.73
CA VAL A 145 -32.01 -9.14 20.70
C VAL A 145 -30.87 -10.01 21.25
N VAL A 146 -31.06 -10.53 22.46
CA VAL A 146 -30.15 -11.53 23.03
C VAL A 146 -30.46 -12.85 22.33
N GLY A 147 -29.44 -13.46 21.71
CA GLY A 147 -29.54 -14.83 21.21
C GLY A 147 -29.76 -15.79 22.37
N GLY A 148 -30.27 -17.00 22.11
CA GLY A 148 -30.53 -17.98 23.18
C GLY A 148 -29.31 -18.15 24.09
N GLU A 149 -29.57 -18.36 25.39
CA GLU A 149 -28.50 -18.42 26.40
C GLU A 149 -27.46 -19.47 25.98
N GLY A 150 -26.22 -19.01 25.78
CA GLY A 150 -25.10 -19.87 25.45
C GLY A 150 -24.92 -20.90 26.55
N ALA A 151 -24.58 -22.13 26.17
CA ALA A 151 -24.52 -23.30 27.01
C ALA A 151 -24.06 -23.02 28.45
N SER A 152 -25.01 -22.97 29.39
CA SER A 152 -24.66 -22.98 30.81
C SER A 152 -23.95 -24.30 31.14
N SER A 153 -23.04 -24.28 32.12
CA SER A 153 -22.29 -25.45 32.60
C SER A 153 -23.13 -26.61 33.13
N HIS A 154 -24.47 -26.49 33.10
CA HIS A 154 -25.45 -27.53 33.44
C HIS A 154 -26.28 -28.00 32.25
N MET A 155 -25.77 -27.86 31.02
CA MET A 155 -26.45 -28.45 29.86
C MET A 155 -26.43 -29.96 29.87
N THR A 156 -27.59 -30.53 29.59
CA THR A 156 -27.71 -31.97 29.37
C THR A 156 -26.88 -32.36 28.14
N MET A 157 -26.33 -33.58 28.14
CA MET A 157 -25.55 -34.09 27.00
C MET A 157 -26.33 -34.01 25.68
N PHE A 158 -27.67 -34.01 25.73
CA PHE A 158 -28.54 -33.85 24.57
C PHE A 158 -28.55 -32.42 23.99
N GLU A 159 -28.57 -31.41 24.86
CA GLU A 159 -28.44 -30.00 24.47
C GLU A 159 -27.09 -29.77 23.79
N TYR A 160 -26.00 -30.28 24.36
CA TYR A 160 -24.63 -30.17 23.81
C TYR A 160 -24.52 -30.62 22.34
N TYR A 161 -25.22 -31.69 21.94
CA TYR A 161 -25.25 -32.15 20.54
C TYR A 161 -26.28 -31.43 19.65
N SER A 162 -27.21 -30.68 20.24
CA SER A 162 -28.19 -29.86 19.50
C SER A 162 -27.78 -28.38 19.33
N HIS A 163 -26.75 -27.90 20.04
CA HIS A 163 -26.25 -26.52 19.98
C HIS A 163 -25.49 -26.12 18.73
N LYS A 164 -25.66 -26.83 17.62
CA LYS A 164 -25.00 -26.41 16.39
C LYS A 164 -25.57 -25.13 15.81
N ASP A 165 -26.76 -24.69 16.22
CA ASP A 165 -27.28 -23.36 15.90
C ASP A 165 -28.28 -22.94 17.00
N VAL A 166 -27.82 -22.19 18.03
CA VAL A 166 -28.75 -21.32 18.76
C VAL A 166 -29.11 -20.20 17.78
N GLY A 167 -30.06 -20.51 16.90
CA GLY A 167 -30.41 -19.66 15.77
C GLY A 167 -30.96 -18.33 16.24
N CYS A 168 -30.57 -17.27 15.55
CA CYS A 168 -31.24 -15.99 15.70
C CYS A 168 -32.70 -16.09 15.29
N PRO A 169 -33.62 -15.31 15.91
CA PRO A 169 -35.01 -15.28 15.50
C PRO A 169 -35.16 -14.91 14.02
N ASP A 170 -36.29 -15.27 13.41
CA ASP A 170 -36.55 -14.98 12.01
C ASP A 170 -36.35 -13.49 11.68
N GLY A 171 -35.52 -13.22 10.66
CA GLY A 171 -35.16 -11.87 10.25
C GLY A 171 -34.06 -11.20 11.07
N TYR A 172 -33.43 -11.93 12.00
CA TYR A 172 -32.21 -11.51 12.69
C TYR A 172 -31.03 -12.38 12.24
N GLU A 173 -29.84 -11.79 12.22
CA GLU A 173 -28.57 -12.47 11.99
C GLU A 173 -27.71 -12.43 13.25
N ALA A 174 -26.78 -13.39 13.40
CA ALA A 174 -25.85 -13.38 14.51
C ALA A 174 -24.95 -12.15 14.42
N ALA A 175 -24.80 -11.43 15.53
CA ALA A 175 -23.94 -10.27 15.59
C ALA A 175 -22.46 -10.71 15.53
N ASP A 176 -21.71 -10.20 14.57
CA ASP A 176 -20.25 -10.24 14.61
C ASP A 176 -19.78 -9.17 15.60
N ILE A 177 -19.49 -9.58 16.83
CA ILE A 177 -19.07 -8.67 17.89
C ILE A 177 -17.54 -8.55 17.95
N GLY A 178 -16.78 -9.14 17.03
CA GLY A 178 -15.34 -8.96 16.97
C GLY A 178 -14.57 -10.23 16.70
N LYS A 179 -13.24 -10.12 16.74
CA LYS A 179 -12.36 -11.17 16.26
C LYS A 179 -11.03 -11.18 16.98
N TRP A 180 -10.57 -12.37 17.34
CA TRP A 180 -9.17 -12.60 17.67
C TRP A 180 -8.41 -12.83 16.37
N ASP A 181 -7.58 -11.88 15.95
CA ASP A 181 -6.95 -11.87 14.61
C ASP A 181 -5.98 -13.03 14.35
N GLY A 182 -5.60 -13.76 15.39
CA GLY A 182 -4.63 -14.85 15.30
C GLY A 182 -3.19 -14.43 15.51
N VAL A 183 -2.28 -15.38 15.33
CA VAL A 183 -0.83 -15.15 15.46
C VAL A 183 -0.08 -15.60 14.21
N LYS A 184 1.02 -14.91 13.90
CA LYS A 184 1.97 -15.27 12.84
C LYS A 184 2.96 -16.31 13.37
N SER A 185 3.49 -17.14 12.48
CA SER A 185 4.56 -18.07 12.86
C SER A 185 5.89 -17.35 13.12
N GLY A 186 6.68 -17.87 14.05
CA GLY A 186 8.05 -17.38 14.30
C GLY A 186 8.70 -18.06 15.49
N CYS A 187 9.71 -17.41 16.05
CA CYS A 187 10.45 -17.88 17.22
C CYS A 187 10.42 -16.83 18.32
N LEU A 188 9.99 -17.23 19.53
CA LEU A 188 9.94 -16.39 20.72
C LEU A 188 10.85 -16.96 21.81
N CYS A 189 11.72 -16.13 22.37
CA CYS A 189 12.62 -16.51 23.45
C CYS A 189 12.10 -16.04 24.81
N GLU A 190 12.54 -16.68 25.90
CA GLU A 190 12.13 -16.33 27.28
C GLU A 190 12.40 -14.86 27.65
N ASN A 191 13.40 -14.22 27.03
CA ASN A 191 13.72 -12.82 27.23
C ASN A 191 12.90 -11.85 26.36
N GLY A 192 11.93 -12.36 25.58
CA GLY A 192 11.11 -11.57 24.65
C GLY A 192 11.74 -11.31 23.28
N GLU A 193 12.97 -11.80 23.01
CA GLU A 193 13.56 -11.71 21.67
C GLU A 193 12.71 -12.50 20.65
N THR A 194 12.51 -11.90 19.48
CA THR A 194 11.77 -12.51 18.37
C THR A 194 12.67 -12.74 17.16
N SER A 195 12.40 -13.81 16.42
CA SER A 195 13.00 -14.06 15.11
C SER A 195 11.94 -14.57 14.13
N HIS A 196 11.92 -14.00 12.93
CA HIS A 196 11.05 -14.44 11.83
C HIS A 196 11.63 -15.62 11.04
N SER A 197 12.73 -16.20 11.50
CA SER A 197 13.30 -17.41 10.90
C SER A 197 12.29 -18.57 10.95
N ALA A 198 12.15 -19.29 9.84
CA ALA A 198 11.32 -20.51 9.78
C ALA A 198 11.82 -21.60 10.73
N THR A 199 13.12 -21.57 11.06
CA THR A 199 13.76 -22.46 12.02
C THR A 199 14.19 -21.69 13.25
N CYS A 200 13.64 -22.06 14.41
CA CYS A 200 14.17 -21.61 15.69
C CYS A 200 15.48 -22.35 15.93
N PHE A 201 16.59 -21.71 15.58
CA PHE A 201 17.92 -22.23 15.89
C PHE A 201 18.02 -22.46 17.40
N TYR A 202 18.74 -23.52 17.80
CA TYR A 202 18.88 -24.08 19.16
C TYR A 202 19.48 -23.12 20.23
N LYS A 203 19.11 -21.84 20.26
CA LYS A 203 19.18 -21.05 21.48
C LYS A 203 18.17 -21.71 22.45
N SER A 204 18.67 -22.33 23.51
CA SER A 204 17.92 -23.23 24.40
C SER A 204 16.67 -22.62 25.06
N THR A 205 16.53 -21.30 25.04
CA THR A 205 15.40 -20.56 25.63
C THR A 205 14.35 -20.12 24.60
N CYS A 206 14.51 -20.46 23.33
CA CYS A 206 13.59 -20.05 22.26
C CYS A 206 12.63 -21.18 21.86
N LYS A 207 11.34 -20.85 21.77
CA LYS A 207 10.27 -21.76 21.37
C LYS A 207 9.65 -21.32 20.05
N ARG A 208 9.24 -22.29 19.25
CA ARG A 208 8.55 -22.06 17.98
C ARG A 208 7.10 -21.68 18.24
N VAL A 209 6.66 -20.56 17.67
CA VAL A 209 5.26 -20.12 17.62
C VAL A 209 4.66 -20.61 16.31
N LYS A 210 3.60 -21.44 16.39
CA LYS A 210 2.82 -21.84 15.22
C LYS A 210 1.90 -20.69 14.83
N SER A 211 1.63 -20.54 13.54
CA SER A 211 0.61 -19.59 13.11
C SER A 211 -0.76 -20.17 13.44
N HIS A 212 -1.66 -19.32 13.94
CA HIS A 212 -3.06 -19.66 14.11
C HIS A 212 -3.90 -18.66 13.32
N ASP A 213 -4.99 -19.17 12.75
CA ASP A 213 -5.97 -18.35 12.05
C ASP A 213 -6.85 -17.61 13.02
N ALA A 214 -7.57 -16.64 12.46
CA ALA A 214 -8.38 -15.75 13.24
C ALA A 214 -9.67 -16.46 13.67
N VAL A 215 -10.16 -16.14 14.87
CA VAL A 215 -11.34 -16.75 15.49
C VAL A 215 -12.34 -15.65 15.80
N ASP A 216 -13.57 -15.80 15.33
CA ASP A 216 -14.63 -14.82 15.56
C ASP A 216 -15.11 -14.93 17.01
N LEU A 217 -15.26 -13.79 17.67
CA LEU A 217 -15.76 -13.69 19.03
C LEU A 217 -17.27 -13.46 18.94
N GLN A 218 -18.05 -14.41 19.44
CA GLN A 218 -19.52 -14.39 19.32
C GLN A 218 -20.22 -14.37 20.68
N ILE A 219 -19.51 -14.74 21.75
CA ILE A 219 -20.05 -14.86 23.10
C ILE A 219 -19.49 -13.74 23.97
N TRP A 220 -20.38 -13.01 24.61
CA TRP A 220 -20.04 -11.97 25.58
C TRP A 220 -20.87 -12.11 26.84
N GLN A 221 -20.19 -12.36 27.96
CA GLN A 221 -20.78 -12.66 29.26
C GLN A 221 -21.84 -13.78 29.16
N SER A 222 -21.44 -14.88 28.51
CA SER A 222 -22.26 -16.10 28.30
C SER A 222 -23.50 -15.91 27.41
N LYS A 223 -23.55 -14.82 26.64
CA LYS A 223 -24.66 -14.51 25.73
C LYS A 223 -24.15 -14.24 24.33
N SER A 224 -24.90 -14.68 23.33
CA SER A 224 -24.77 -14.20 21.96
C SER A 224 -25.77 -13.09 21.71
N PHE A 225 -25.53 -12.28 20.67
CA PHE A 225 -26.42 -11.22 20.25
C PHE A 225 -26.85 -11.46 18.81
N CYS A 226 -28.09 -11.09 18.51
CA CYS A 226 -28.65 -11.15 17.18
C CYS A 226 -29.10 -9.74 16.79
N ILE A 227 -28.74 -9.31 15.59
CA ILE A 227 -29.08 -8.00 15.05
C ILE A 227 -30.07 -8.15 13.91
N LYS A 228 -30.97 -7.19 13.79
CA LYS A 228 -31.80 -7.00 12.61
C LYS A 228 -31.33 -5.74 11.92
N THR A 229 -30.90 -5.85 10.68
CA THR A 229 -30.48 -4.70 9.88
C THR A 229 -31.70 -4.00 9.26
N TYR A 230 -31.60 -2.69 9.09
CA TYR A 230 -32.68 -1.87 8.58
C TYR A 230 -32.65 -1.89 7.05
N ASP A 231 -33.69 -2.44 6.43
CA ASP A 231 -33.84 -2.42 4.96
C ASP A 231 -34.59 -1.19 4.45
N GLY A 232 -34.28 -0.79 3.21
CA GLY A 232 -35.01 0.26 2.50
C GLY A 232 -34.74 1.68 2.96
N TRP A 233 -33.63 1.92 3.66
CA TRP A 233 -33.12 3.26 3.96
C TRP A 233 -32.45 3.89 2.73
N GLN A 234 -32.30 5.21 2.75
CA GLN A 234 -31.57 5.97 1.75
C GLN A 234 -30.62 6.97 2.43
N PRO A 235 -29.44 7.26 1.84
CA PRO A 235 -28.60 8.35 2.33
C PRO A 235 -29.33 9.69 2.13
N LEU A 236 -29.11 10.63 3.04
CA LEU A 236 -29.68 11.97 2.92
C LEU A 236 -29.18 12.65 1.63
N ASN A 237 -30.08 13.22 0.83
CA ASN A 237 -29.73 13.92 -0.41
C ASN A 237 -29.78 15.44 -0.22
N GLY A 238 -28.84 15.96 0.57
CA GLY A 238 -28.86 17.36 0.99
C GLY A 238 -29.35 17.52 2.42
N VAL A 239 -30.36 18.36 2.63
CA VAL A 239 -30.89 18.66 3.98
C VAL A 239 -32.13 17.81 4.31
N ASP A 240 -32.90 17.47 3.27
CA ASP A 240 -34.20 16.81 3.36
C ASP A 240 -34.21 15.45 2.65
N CYS A 241 -35.25 14.67 2.93
CA CYS A 241 -35.50 13.38 2.31
C CYS A 241 -36.48 13.50 1.14
N ASP A 242 -36.40 12.56 0.20
CA ASP A 242 -37.35 12.44 -0.91
C ASP A 242 -38.78 12.14 -0.39
N ASP A 243 -39.79 12.41 -1.22
CA ASP A 243 -41.19 12.17 -0.87
C ASP A 243 -41.43 10.70 -0.45
N GLY A 244 -42.17 10.52 0.65
CA GLY A 244 -42.42 9.20 1.24
C GLY A 244 -41.36 8.73 2.24
N TYR A 245 -40.30 9.51 2.44
CA TYR A 245 -39.28 9.30 3.46
C TYR A 245 -39.30 10.40 4.52
N LYS A 246 -38.86 10.06 5.73
CA LYS A 246 -38.59 10.99 6.82
C LYS A 246 -37.13 10.90 7.24
N LYS A 247 -36.63 11.99 7.79
CA LYS A 247 -35.27 12.10 8.32
C LYS A 247 -35.14 11.38 9.66
N CYS A 248 -34.06 10.63 9.81
CA CYS A 248 -33.62 9.98 11.04
C CYS A 248 -32.08 10.15 11.14
N GLY A 249 -31.63 11.26 11.71
CA GLY A 249 -30.24 11.68 11.75
C GLY A 249 -29.73 12.08 10.36
N ASN A 250 -28.75 11.33 9.86
CA ASN A 250 -28.16 11.48 8.53
C ASN A 250 -28.72 10.49 7.50
N LEU A 251 -29.91 9.92 7.77
CA LEU A 251 -30.55 8.91 6.95
C LEU A 251 -32.00 9.30 6.62
N CYS A 252 -32.49 8.75 5.52
CA CYS A 252 -33.88 8.80 5.11
C CYS A 252 -34.50 7.42 5.24
N VAL A 253 -35.59 7.32 5.98
CA VAL A 253 -36.34 6.06 6.15
C VAL A 253 -37.81 6.25 5.76
N PRO A 254 -38.52 5.18 5.35
CA PRO A 254 -39.93 5.31 4.99
C PRO A 254 -40.76 5.91 6.12
N VAL A 255 -41.68 6.83 5.81
CA VAL A 255 -42.51 7.54 6.81
C VAL A 255 -43.27 6.56 7.73
N SER A 256 -43.69 5.42 7.17
CA SER A 256 -44.42 4.35 7.86
C SER A 256 -43.61 3.54 8.87
N ARG A 257 -42.27 3.59 8.83
CA ARG A 257 -41.41 2.81 9.73
C ARG A 257 -40.82 3.69 10.84
N LYS A 258 -40.39 3.08 11.95
CA LYS A 258 -39.65 3.80 13.02
C LYS A 258 -38.23 4.14 12.54
N CYS A 259 -37.59 5.11 13.17
CA CYS A 259 -36.16 5.35 12.95
C CYS A 259 -35.34 4.13 13.40
N PRO A 260 -34.16 3.88 12.83
CA PRO A 260 -33.26 2.82 13.29
C PRO A 260 -32.82 3.06 14.74
N LEU A 261 -32.21 2.03 15.36
CA LEU A 261 -31.62 2.15 16.68
C LEU A 261 -30.55 3.24 16.67
N SER A 262 -30.67 4.24 17.54
CA SER A 262 -29.73 5.36 17.63
C SER A 262 -28.85 5.33 18.87
N SER A 263 -29.28 4.66 19.94
CA SER A 263 -28.47 4.48 21.15
C SER A 263 -29.00 3.35 22.04
N LEU A 264 -28.13 2.85 22.91
CA LEU A 264 -28.49 2.06 24.08
C LEU A 264 -28.16 2.88 25.33
N VAL A 265 -29.14 3.08 26.21
CA VAL A 265 -28.95 3.85 27.45
C VAL A 265 -29.11 2.92 28.64
N LYS A 266 -28.06 2.81 29.46
CA LYS A 266 -28.08 1.99 30.67
C LYS A 266 -29.17 2.48 31.61
N ASP A 267 -30.12 1.60 31.93
CA ASP A 267 -31.21 1.87 32.87
C ASP A 267 -31.71 0.57 33.50
N ASN A 268 -31.18 0.28 34.68
CA ASN A 268 -31.52 -0.92 35.44
C ASN A 268 -32.91 -0.86 36.10
N SER A 269 -33.59 0.29 36.10
CA SER A 269 -34.93 0.43 36.70
C SER A 269 -36.05 -0.09 35.80
N ARG A 270 -35.80 -0.14 34.48
CA ARG A 270 -36.79 -0.48 33.45
C ARG A 270 -36.53 -1.84 32.79
N PHE A 271 -36.18 -2.84 33.58
CA PHE A 271 -35.85 -4.19 33.09
C PHE A 271 -37.03 -4.97 32.47
N ASN A 272 -38.27 -4.52 32.67
CA ASN A 272 -39.49 -5.10 32.08
C ASN A 272 -40.02 -4.30 30.88
N ASP A 273 -39.30 -3.28 30.41
CA ASP A 273 -39.69 -2.50 29.23
C ASP A 273 -39.53 -3.37 27.97
N GLU A 274 -40.47 -3.27 27.03
CA GLU A 274 -40.40 -4.00 25.75
C GLU A 274 -39.16 -3.61 24.91
N HIS A 275 -38.63 -2.41 25.15
CA HIS A 275 -37.42 -1.89 24.53
C HIS A 275 -36.17 -2.13 25.38
N SER A 276 -36.27 -2.90 26.46
CA SER A 276 -35.11 -3.27 27.27
C SER A 276 -34.34 -4.44 26.65
N ILE A 277 -33.02 -4.41 26.82
CA ILE A 277 -32.13 -5.52 26.47
C ILE A 277 -31.12 -5.70 27.61
N LYS A 278 -30.90 -6.96 28.02
CA LYS A 278 -29.94 -7.30 29.07
C LYS A 278 -28.58 -7.65 28.46
N ILE A 279 -27.61 -6.74 28.59
CA ILE A 279 -26.23 -6.93 28.17
C ILE A 279 -25.39 -7.14 29.43
N GLY A 280 -24.92 -8.38 29.61
CA GLY A 280 -24.26 -8.76 30.84
C GLY A 280 -25.20 -8.72 32.04
N ASN A 281 -24.77 -8.02 33.09
CA ASN A 281 -25.55 -7.78 34.31
C ASN A 281 -26.43 -6.53 34.24
N ASP A 282 -26.27 -5.70 33.21
CA ASP A 282 -26.95 -4.42 33.06
C ASP A 282 -28.11 -4.50 32.06
N ASN A 283 -29.14 -3.70 32.28
CA ASN A 283 -30.24 -3.50 31.35
C ASN A 283 -30.05 -2.17 30.62
N PHE A 284 -30.29 -2.20 29.32
CA PHE A 284 -30.19 -1.05 28.44
C PHE A 284 -31.53 -0.82 27.76
N ILE A 285 -31.89 0.45 27.58
CA ILE A 285 -33.10 0.85 26.85
C ILE A 285 -32.71 1.29 25.46
N LYS A 286 -33.35 0.67 24.46
CA LYS A 286 -33.20 0.99 23.05
C LYS A 286 -33.82 2.35 22.75
N LYS A 287 -33.08 3.19 22.03
CA LYS A 287 -33.52 4.52 21.58
C LYS A 287 -33.67 4.55 20.06
N PHE A 288 -34.77 5.11 19.58
CA PHE A 288 -35.14 5.21 18.16
C PHE A 288 -35.46 6.67 17.81
N GLU A 289 -34.46 7.53 18.00
CA GLU A 289 -34.59 8.98 17.91
C GLU A 289 -34.04 9.52 16.56
N ASP A 290 -34.28 10.79 16.26
CA ASP A 290 -33.74 11.50 15.10
C ASP A 290 -32.26 11.87 15.34
N SER A 291 -31.40 10.86 15.48
CA SER A 291 -29.95 11.00 15.76
C SER A 291 -29.13 9.96 15.00
N GLU A 292 -27.80 9.98 15.18
CA GLU A 292 -26.90 9.06 14.47
C GLU A 292 -27.25 7.60 14.78
N SER A 293 -27.53 6.81 13.74
CA SER A 293 -27.90 5.40 13.87
C SER A 293 -26.71 4.54 14.30
N VAL A 294 -26.96 3.52 15.11
CA VAL A 294 -26.03 2.42 15.34
C VAL A 294 -25.90 1.59 14.06
N VAL A 295 -24.66 1.27 13.67
CA VAL A 295 -24.35 0.49 12.46
C VAL A 295 -23.55 -0.77 12.77
N ASP A 296 -23.02 -0.89 14.00
CA ASP A 296 -22.13 -1.99 14.37
C ASP A 296 -22.12 -2.25 15.87
N MET A 297 -21.69 -3.44 16.25
CA MET A 297 -21.36 -3.82 17.63
C MET A 297 -19.99 -4.48 17.62
N GLN A 298 -19.08 -4.10 18.53
CA GLN A 298 -17.76 -4.72 18.56
C GLN A 298 -17.09 -4.74 19.94
N LEU A 299 -16.20 -5.71 20.12
CA LEU A 299 -15.31 -5.90 21.24
C LEU A 299 -13.98 -5.20 20.93
N VAL A 300 -13.57 -4.33 21.84
CA VAL A 300 -12.39 -3.49 21.67
C VAL A 300 -11.48 -3.65 22.91
N PRO A 301 -10.15 -3.79 22.74
CA PRO A 301 -9.22 -3.76 23.88
C PRO A 301 -9.45 -2.56 24.80
N GLY A 302 -9.77 -2.85 26.05
CA GLY A 302 -10.21 -1.92 27.09
C GLY A 302 -9.06 -1.17 27.75
N LEU A 303 -9.19 0.16 27.88
CA LEU A 303 -8.39 1.01 28.77
C LEU A 303 -9.11 1.27 30.12
N GLY A 304 -10.10 0.45 30.46
CA GLY A 304 -11.03 0.66 31.58
C GLY A 304 -12.40 1.15 31.14
N GLN A 305 -13.19 1.71 32.07
CA GLN A 305 -14.63 1.97 31.86
C GLN A 305 -14.97 3.13 30.90
N SER A 306 -14.01 3.97 30.49
CA SER A 306 -14.33 5.21 29.75
C SER A 306 -13.49 5.51 28.50
N GLU A 307 -12.36 4.85 28.26
CA GLU A 307 -11.36 5.34 27.29
C GLU A 307 -11.04 4.41 26.11
N SER A 308 -11.64 3.22 26.03
CA SER A 308 -11.38 2.31 24.90
C SER A 308 -12.18 2.69 23.67
N SER A 309 -11.54 2.94 22.53
CA SER A 309 -12.23 3.19 21.28
C SER A 309 -11.51 2.48 20.13
N PRO A 310 -12.23 1.91 19.15
CA PRO A 310 -11.60 1.31 17.98
C PRO A 310 -10.87 2.38 17.18
N CYS A 311 -9.70 2.02 16.66
CA CYS A 311 -8.88 2.93 15.86
C CYS A 311 -9.57 3.25 14.54
N TYR A 312 -9.35 4.47 14.03
CA TYR A 312 -9.74 4.79 12.65
C TYR A 312 -8.97 3.91 11.66
N ASN A 313 -7.67 3.70 11.87
CA ASN A 313 -6.88 2.76 11.08
C ASN A 313 -7.23 1.33 11.50
N ASN A 314 -7.99 0.61 10.66
CA ASN A 314 -8.47 -0.75 10.95
C ASN A 314 -7.38 -1.83 11.03
N GLU A 315 -6.16 -1.55 10.56
CA GLU A 315 -5.00 -2.43 10.71
C GLU A 315 -4.33 -2.30 12.10
N LEU A 316 -4.84 -1.43 12.98
CA LEU A 316 -4.35 -1.22 14.33
C LEU A 316 -5.44 -1.56 15.35
N ASN A 317 -5.01 -2.14 16.48
CA ASN A 317 -5.86 -2.33 17.64
C ASN A 317 -5.51 -1.30 18.72
N PRO A 318 -6.50 -0.80 19.46
CA PRO A 318 -6.27 0.01 20.66
C PRO A 318 -5.36 -0.73 21.64
N SER A 319 -4.64 0.00 22.47
CA SER A 319 -3.76 -0.60 23.47
C SER A 319 -4.56 -1.09 24.66
N PHE A 320 -4.18 -2.24 25.20
CA PHE A 320 -4.62 -2.64 26.52
C PHE A 320 -4.06 -1.71 27.61
N GLN A 321 -4.73 -1.70 28.77
CA GLN A 321 -4.29 -0.94 29.94
C GLN A 321 -2.86 -1.31 30.38
N SER A 322 -2.49 -2.60 30.33
CA SER A 322 -1.16 -3.06 30.68
C SER A 322 -0.07 -2.70 29.67
N GLN A 323 -0.44 -2.25 28.46
CA GLN A 323 0.43 -2.07 27.29
C GLN A 323 1.18 -3.33 26.87
N LYS A 324 0.82 -4.50 27.40
CA LYS A 324 1.37 -5.79 26.99
C LYS A 324 0.55 -6.32 25.81
N TYR A 325 1.26 -6.91 24.85
CA TYR A 325 0.67 -7.60 23.71
C TYR A 325 1.57 -8.76 23.31
N TYR A 326 0.98 -9.78 22.68
CA TYR A 326 1.76 -10.92 22.21
C TYR A 326 2.59 -10.53 20.98
N PRO A 327 3.93 -10.74 20.95
CA PRO A 327 4.78 -10.22 19.88
C PRO A 327 4.46 -10.70 18.46
N PHE A 328 3.82 -11.88 18.36
CA PHE A 328 3.41 -12.48 17.09
C PHE A 328 1.92 -12.30 16.77
N ALA A 329 1.17 -11.51 17.53
CA ALA A 329 -0.21 -11.15 17.18
C ALA A 329 -0.26 -10.59 15.75
N LYS A 330 -1.22 -11.06 14.94
CA LYS A 330 -1.36 -10.61 13.55
C LYS A 330 -1.67 -9.11 13.49
N ARG A 331 -2.49 -8.62 14.43
CA ARG A 331 -2.78 -7.22 14.70
C ARG A 331 -2.56 -6.93 16.19
N ALA A 332 -1.43 -6.32 16.52
CA ALA A 332 -1.04 -6.08 17.90
C ALA A 332 -1.78 -4.89 18.52
N GLU A 333 -2.10 -5.00 19.81
CA GLU A 333 -2.78 -4.01 20.65
C GLU A 333 -1.80 -2.92 21.09
N LYS A 334 -1.23 -2.19 20.12
CA LYS A 334 -0.21 -1.15 20.35
C LYS A 334 -0.78 0.24 20.54
N GLY A 335 -2.08 0.42 20.32
CA GLY A 335 -2.71 1.73 20.26
C GLY A 335 -2.88 2.22 18.83
N CYS A 336 -3.68 3.28 18.71
CA CYS A 336 -3.96 3.92 17.44
C CYS A 336 -2.79 4.82 17.00
N ASP A 337 -2.70 5.07 15.70
CA ASP A 337 -1.73 5.98 15.13
C ASP A 337 -2.24 7.44 15.17
N GLN A 338 -1.58 8.32 14.41
CA GLN A 338 -1.93 9.75 14.35
C GLN A 338 -3.36 10.05 13.88
N TYR A 339 -4.09 9.09 13.31
CA TYR A 339 -5.48 9.28 12.89
C TYR A 339 -6.49 9.03 14.00
N LEU A 340 -6.04 8.80 15.25
CA LEU A 340 -6.90 8.69 16.42
C LEU A 340 -7.89 7.51 16.32
N ASP A 341 -8.97 7.59 17.08
CA ASP A 341 -9.98 6.55 17.26
C ASP A 341 -11.40 7.07 17.06
N LEU A 342 -12.36 6.15 17.08
CA LEU A 342 -13.80 6.42 16.92
C LEU A 342 -14.49 6.95 18.20
N GLN A 343 -13.78 7.67 19.09
CA GLN A 343 -14.29 8.05 20.41
C GLN A 343 -15.64 8.79 20.36
N ASN A 344 -15.83 9.65 19.36
CA ASN A 344 -17.05 10.45 19.19
C ASN A 344 -18.23 9.65 18.62
N HIS A 345 -17.97 8.47 18.04
CA HIS A 345 -18.94 7.66 17.32
C HIS A 345 -19.19 6.31 17.99
N ARG A 346 -18.90 6.19 19.28
CA ARG A 346 -19.09 4.95 20.04
C ARG A 346 -19.89 5.17 21.31
N VAL A 347 -20.43 4.08 21.86
CA VAL A 347 -20.94 4.02 23.23
C VAL A 347 -20.47 2.70 23.84
N THR A 348 -19.68 2.75 24.91
CA THR A 348 -19.35 1.56 25.71
C THR A 348 -20.60 1.09 26.45
N LEU A 349 -20.94 -0.17 26.30
CA LEU A 349 -22.01 -0.83 27.02
C LEU A 349 -21.49 -1.33 28.36
N ASN A 350 -20.48 -2.20 28.34
CA ASN A 350 -19.83 -2.74 29.52
C ASN A 350 -18.41 -3.20 29.21
N THR A 351 -17.67 -3.59 30.25
CA THR A 351 -16.33 -4.18 30.13
C THR A 351 -16.30 -5.58 30.73
N PHE A 352 -15.35 -6.40 30.26
CA PHE A 352 -15.14 -7.75 30.75
C PHE A 352 -13.66 -8.14 30.68
N GLU A 353 -13.20 -8.96 31.63
CA GLU A 353 -11.79 -9.34 31.72
C GLU A 353 -11.37 -10.17 30.51
N THR A 354 -10.20 -9.87 29.95
CA THR A 354 -9.71 -10.46 28.70
C THR A 354 -9.66 -11.98 28.73
N HIS A 355 -9.17 -12.56 29.84
CA HIS A 355 -9.10 -14.01 29.99
C HIS A 355 -10.48 -14.67 30.00
N LYS A 356 -11.52 -14.01 30.55
CA LYS A 356 -12.89 -14.52 30.55
C LYS A 356 -13.55 -14.44 29.18
N VAL A 357 -13.23 -13.40 28.40
CA VAL A 357 -13.66 -13.31 27.00
C VAL A 357 -13.10 -14.49 26.20
N TYR A 358 -11.81 -14.79 26.37
CA TYR A 358 -11.18 -15.93 25.69
C TYR A 358 -11.74 -17.28 26.15
N GLU A 359 -11.97 -17.46 27.44
CA GLU A 359 -12.60 -18.67 27.98
C GLU A 359 -13.99 -18.90 27.38
N GLN A 360 -14.81 -17.85 27.27
CA GLN A 360 -16.18 -17.94 26.73
C GLN A 360 -16.24 -18.18 25.21
N ASN A 361 -15.15 -17.97 24.48
CA ASN A 361 -15.07 -18.15 23.04
C ASN A 361 -14.13 -19.32 22.68
N ASP A 362 -13.94 -20.28 23.59
CA ASP A 362 -13.15 -21.51 23.39
C ASP A 362 -11.70 -21.26 22.91
N LEU A 363 -11.12 -20.11 23.26
CA LEU A 363 -9.75 -19.76 22.89
C LEU A 363 -8.71 -20.27 23.88
N ASN A 364 -9.12 -20.73 25.05
CA ASN A 364 -8.20 -21.01 26.15
C ASN A 364 -7.16 -22.09 25.78
N ASP A 365 -7.58 -23.20 25.19
CA ASP A 365 -6.69 -24.28 24.77
C ASP A 365 -5.67 -23.79 23.73
N LEU A 366 -6.15 -23.03 22.75
CA LEU A 366 -5.32 -22.44 21.71
C LEU A 366 -4.26 -21.50 22.30
N LEU A 367 -4.65 -20.63 23.23
CA LEU A 367 -3.76 -19.66 23.85
C LEU A 367 -2.73 -20.34 24.77
N HIS A 368 -3.07 -21.46 25.41
CA HIS A 368 -2.14 -22.26 26.20
C HIS A 368 -1.06 -22.95 25.35
N GLU A 369 -1.35 -23.26 24.09
CA GLU A 369 -0.34 -23.79 23.15
C GLU A 369 0.69 -22.74 22.73
N LEU A 370 0.37 -21.45 22.86
CA LEU A 370 1.25 -20.36 22.47
C LEU A 370 2.41 -20.20 23.48
N PRO A 371 3.67 -20.28 23.03
CA PRO A 371 4.82 -20.14 23.92
C PRO A 371 4.81 -18.82 24.69
N PHE A 372 4.97 -18.91 26.01
CA PHE A 372 5.07 -17.78 26.93
C PHE A 372 3.85 -16.83 26.94
N TYR A 373 2.70 -17.22 26.36
CA TYR A 373 1.54 -16.34 26.27
C TYR A 373 1.10 -15.75 27.62
N GLN A 374 1.15 -16.57 28.68
CA GLN A 374 0.77 -16.16 30.03
C GLN A 374 1.56 -14.95 30.58
N SER A 375 2.80 -14.70 30.12
CA SER A 375 3.57 -13.53 30.58
C SER A 375 3.10 -12.21 29.95
N TYR A 376 2.38 -12.31 28.82
CA TYR A 376 1.79 -11.20 28.10
C TYR A 376 0.33 -10.93 28.50
N LEU A 377 -0.31 -11.85 29.22
CA LEU A 377 -1.64 -11.65 29.78
C LEU A 377 -1.54 -10.82 31.07
N SER A 378 -2.38 -9.79 31.19
CA SER A 378 -2.56 -9.04 32.44
C SER A 378 -3.99 -9.23 32.95
N ASN A 379 -4.14 -9.33 34.28
CA ASN A 379 -5.46 -9.34 34.92
C ASN A 379 -6.14 -7.96 34.89
N GLU A 380 -5.37 -6.90 34.60
CA GLU A 380 -5.89 -5.54 34.43
C GLU A 380 -6.51 -5.33 33.04
N ASP A 381 -6.18 -6.20 32.07
CA ASP A 381 -6.64 -6.02 30.71
C ASP A 381 -8.09 -6.49 30.57
N THR A 382 -8.91 -5.60 30.03
CA THR A 382 -10.32 -5.86 29.75
C THR A 382 -10.59 -5.70 28.26
N TYR A 383 -11.68 -6.28 27.78
CA TYR A 383 -12.35 -5.81 26.56
C TYR A 383 -13.50 -4.89 26.95
N ALA A 384 -13.82 -3.92 26.10
CA ALA A 384 -15.04 -3.13 26.13
C ALA A 384 -15.97 -3.64 25.04
N PHE A 385 -17.25 -3.84 25.36
CA PHE A 385 -18.28 -4.11 24.36
C PHE A 385 -18.98 -2.82 24.00
N GLU A 386 -18.94 -2.47 22.73
CA GLU A 386 -19.29 -1.15 22.24
C GLU A 386 -20.28 -1.23 21.09
N ILE A 387 -21.16 -0.23 21.01
CA ILE A 387 -21.93 0.04 19.80
C ILE A 387 -21.28 1.18 19.04
N ILE A 388 -21.19 1.03 17.72
CA ILE A 388 -20.61 2.05 16.84
C ILE A 388 -21.73 2.71 16.07
N LYS A 389 -21.73 4.03 16.12
CA LYS A 389 -22.64 4.90 15.39
C LYS A 389 -22.09 5.16 14.00
N ARG A 390 -23.00 5.50 13.10
CA ARG A 390 -22.63 6.01 11.78
C ARG A 390 -21.85 7.30 11.94
N ILE A 391 -20.68 7.37 11.31
CA ILE A 391 -19.84 8.56 11.30
C ILE A 391 -20.63 9.72 10.70
N ARG A 392 -20.65 10.83 11.44
CA ARG A 392 -21.36 12.04 11.02
C ARG A 392 -20.59 12.76 9.92
N ILE A 393 -21.23 12.93 8.77
CA ILE A 393 -20.80 13.83 7.71
C ILE A 393 -21.61 15.12 7.80
N ASN A 394 -20.97 16.26 7.56
CA ASN A 394 -21.64 17.56 7.59
C ASN A 394 -22.87 17.56 6.66
N PRO A 395 -24.07 18.01 7.12
CA PRO A 395 -25.32 17.95 6.33
C PRO A 395 -25.36 18.88 5.11
N ILE A 396 -24.27 19.60 4.80
CA ILE A 396 -24.14 20.39 3.58
C ILE A 396 -24.31 19.49 2.35
N LYS A 397 -25.08 19.95 1.35
CA LYS A 397 -25.48 19.17 0.17
C LYS A 397 -24.31 18.55 -0.57
N GLU A 398 -23.20 19.28 -0.70
CA GLU A 398 -21.98 18.82 -1.33
C GLU A 398 -21.33 17.65 -0.57
N CYS A 399 -21.34 17.69 0.77
CA CYS A 399 -20.76 16.64 1.61
C CYS A 399 -21.60 15.37 1.61
N GLN A 400 -22.93 15.49 1.53
CA GLN A 400 -23.85 14.36 1.47
C GLN A 400 -23.76 13.57 0.15
N GLN A 401 -23.11 14.14 -0.87
CA GLN A 401 -22.82 13.40 -2.10
C GLN A 401 -21.71 12.36 -1.93
N LEU A 402 -20.99 12.36 -0.80
CA LEU A 402 -19.90 11.42 -0.52
C LEU A 402 -20.46 10.00 -0.37
N LYS A 403 -20.29 9.18 -1.41
CA LYS A 403 -20.68 7.77 -1.42
C LYS A 403 -19.51 6.88 -0.99
N PRO A 404 -19.77 5.70 -0.37
CA PRO A 404 -18.72 4.72 -0.05
C PRO A 404 -17.82 4.39 -1.24
N ASN A 405 -18.41 4.19 -2.42
CA ASN A 405 -17.65 3.89 -3.65
C ASN A 405 -16.69 5.02 -4.07
N GLN A 406 -16.97 6.27 -3.72
CA GLN A 406 -16.06 7.38 -3.98
C GLN A 406 -14.87 7.35 -3.01
N VAL A 407 -15.14 7.13 -1.72
CA VAL A 407 -14.09 6.95 -0.70
C VAL A 407 -13.15 5.80 -1.09
N GLU A 408 -13.71 4.67 -1.52
CA GLU A 408 -12.96 3.51 -2.00
C GLU A 408 -12.09 3.81 -3.21
N LYS A 409 -12.65 4.42 -4.26
CA LYS A 409 -11.90 4.73 -5.48
C LYS A 409 -10.69 5.58 -5.19
N ILE A 410 -10.81 6.55 -4.28
CA ILE A 410 -9.69 7.42 -3.94
C ILE A 410 -8.65 6.68 -3.10
N SER A 411 -9.13 5.97 -2.08
CA SER A 411 -8.28 5.19 -1.19
C SER A 411 -7.48 4.16 -2.00
N SER A 412 -8.15 3.38 -2.85
CA SER A 412 -7.52 2.39 -3.73
C SER A 412 -6.63 2.99 -4.81
N SER A 413 -6.99 4.14 -5.41
CA SER A 413 -6.12 4.84 -6.38
C SER A 413 -4.81 5.28 -5.74
N SER A 414 -4.87 5.82 -4.52
CA SER A 414 -3.68 6.26 -3.78
C SER A 414 -2.78 5.07 -3.43
N LYS A 415 -3.36 3.96 -2.97
CA LYS A 415 -2.63 2.71 -2.70
C LYS A 415 -2.04 2.10 -3.97
N SER A 416 -2.78 2.13 -5.08
CA SER A 416 -2.31 1.61 -6.37
C SER A 416 -1.16 2.43 -6.90
N ILE A 417 -1.22 3.75 -6.79
CA ILE A 417 -0.15 4.66 -7.21
C ILE A 417 1.08 4.49 -6.33
N TYR A 418 0.93 4.44 -5.01
CA TYR A 418 2.03 4.15 -4.09
C TYR A 418 2.70 2.79 -4.39
N THR A 419 1.89 1.77 -4.65
CA THR A 419 2.36 0.43 -5.00
C THR A 419 3.09 0.41 -6.34
N ALA A 420 2.48 1.00 -7.37
CA ALA A 420 3.08 1.14 -8.70
C ALA A 420 4.39 1.94 -8.62
N GLU A 421 4.41 3.00 -7.82
CA GLU A 421 5.59 3.82 -7.58
C GLU A 421 6.74 3.01 -6.93
N LYS A 422 6.43 2.16 -5.96
CA LYS A 422 7.41 1.26 -5.32
C LYS A 422 7.98 0.26 -6.32
N TYR A 423 7.13 -0.36 -7.14
CA TYR A 423 7.56 -1.29 -8.19
C TYR A 423 8.37 -0.58 -9.28
N LEU A 424 7.95 0.62 -9.71
CA LEU A 424 8.69 1.43 -10.67
C LEU A 424 10.07 1.78 -10.13
N SER A 425 10.18 2.27 -8.88
CA SER A 425 11.47 2.54 -8.24
C SER A 425 12.37 1.30 -8.23
N PHE A 426 11.82 0.13 -7.93
CA PHE A 426 12.58 -1.12 -7.93
C PHE A 426 13.05 -1.52 -9.33
N ILE A 427 12.16 -1.48 -10.35
CA ILE A 427 12.50 -1.76 -11.75
C ILE A 427 13.59 -0.80 -12.24
N ILE A 428 13.45 0.48 -11.92
CA ILE A 428 14.43 1.52 -12.27
C ILE A 428 15.80 1.21 -11.65
N LEU A 429 15.83 0.87 -10.35
CA LEU A 429 17.07 0.53 -9.65
C LEU A 429 17.73 -0.71 -10.26
N LEU A 430 16.92 -1.71 -10.64
CA LEU A 430 17.40 -2.91 -11.32
C LEU A 430 17.99 -2.57 -12.70
N LEU A 431 17.31 -1.76 -13.51
CA LEU A 431 17.80 -1.31 -14.82
C LEU A 431 19.09 -0.48 -14.70
N ALA A 432 19.17 0.38 -13.68
CA ALA A 432 20.36 1.15 -13.38
C ALA A 432 21.55 0.25 -13.00
N ALA A 433 21.33 -0.74 -12.13
CA ALA A 433 22.34 -1.72 -11.74
C ALA A 433 22.83 -2.55 -12.94
N ILE A 434 21.91 -3.03 -13.79
CA ILE A 434 22.25 -3.75 -15.02
C ILE A 434 23.08 -2.87 -15.95
N THR A 435 22.70 -1.61 -16.14
CA THR A 435 23.43 -0.67 -16.99
C THR A 435 24.84 -0.41 -16.44
N LEU A 436 24.95 -0.12 -15.14
CA LEU A 436 26.23 0.11 -14.47
C LEU A 436 27.14 -1.12 -14.49
N PHE A 437 26.59 -2.34 -14.53
CA PHE A 437 27.35 -3.57 -14.64
C PHE A 437 27.76 -3.89 -16.08
N LEU A 438 26.88 -3.62 -17.06
CA LEU A 438 27.14 -3.85 -18.47
C LEU A 438 28.22 -2.90 -19.02
N VAL A 439 28.25 -1.63 -18.61
CA VAL A 439 29.22 -0.64 -19.13
C VAL A 439 30.69 -1.05 -18.88
N PRO A 440 31.11 -1.41 -17.65
CA PRO A 440 32.45 -1.92 -17.36
C PRO A 440 32.74 -3.24 -18.07
N ILE A 441 31.77 -4.16 -18.18
CA ILE A 441 31.98 -5.42 -18.91
C ILE A 441 32.26 -5.15 -20.38
N LEU A 442 31.48 -4.27 -21.01
CA LEU A 442 31.69 -3.88 -22.40
C LEU A 442 33.04 -3.14 -22.56
N TYR A 443 33.43 -2.30 -21.59
CA TYR A 443 34.74 -1.66 -21.55
C TYR A 443 35.90 -2.66 -21.37
N LEU A 444 35.75 -3.66 -20.50
CA LEU A 444 36.76 -4.68 -20.23
C LEU A 444 36.88 -5.68 -21.38
N ILE A 445 35.76 -6.05 -22.01
CA ILE A 445 35.75 -6.80 -23.27
C ILE A 445 36.55 -6.00 -24.31
N ARG A 446 36.26 -4.69 -24.45
CA ARG A 446 37.02 -3.77 -25.31
C ARG A 446 38.51 -3.68 -24.95
N ASN A 447 38.93 -3.92 -23.70
CA ASN A 447 40.33 -3.80 -23.31
C ASN A 447 41.13 -5.12 -23.44
N ARG A 448 40.53 -6.28 -23.11
CA ARG A 448 41.27 -7.56 -23.06
C ARG A 448 41.33 -8.35 -24.36
N VAL A 449 40.32 -8.24 -25.24
CA VAL A 449 40.22 -9.08 -26.45
C VAL A 449 40.63 -8.30 -27.72
N PHE A 450 40.93 -7.00 -27.60
CA PHE A 450 40.73 -6.05 -28.69
C PHE A 450 41.96 -5.27 -29.20
N GLN A 451 43.17 -5.67 -28.82
CA GLN A 451 44.37 -5.25 -29.55
C GLN A 451 44.61 -6.07 -30.84
N TRP A 452 43.86 -7.16 -31.08
CA TRP A 452 44.20 -8.15 -32.12
C TRP A 452 43.12 -8.39 -33.20
N LYS A 453 41.95 -7.75 -33.13
CA LYS A 453 40.89 -7.95 -34.15
C LYS A 453 40.17 -6.65 -34.46
N ASP A 454 40.17 -6.26 -35.74
CA ASP A 454 39.56 -5.04 -36.26
C ASP A 454 38.08 -4.92 -35.82
N MET A 455 37.81 -3.92 -34.97
CA MET A 455 36.50 -3.63 -34.37
C MET A 455 35.44 -3.16 -35.37
N THR A 456 35.84 -2.74 -36.57
CA THR A 456 34.93 -2.25 -37.61
C THR A 456 33.98 -3.33 -38.11
N GLU A 457 34.26 -4.61 -37.85
CA GLU A 457 33.40 -5.74 -38.22
C GLU A 457 32.42 -6.19 -37.13
N PHE A 458 32.52 -5.70 -35.89
CA PHE A 458 31.71 -6.21 -34.78
C PHE A 458 30.44 -5.39 -34.53
N SER A 459 29.32 -6.12 -34.36
CA SER A 459 27.93 -5.71 -34.15
C SER A 459 27.62 -4.90 -32.89
N GLN A 460 28.58 -4.19 -32.31
CA GLN A 460 28.44 -3.42 -31.07
C GLN A 460 27.39 -2.30 -31.12
N PRO A 461 27.32 -1.44 -32.17
CA PRO A 461 26.27 -0.43 -32.23
C PRO A 461 24.87 -1.05 -32.28
N ARG A 462 24.73 -2.24 -32.88
CA ARG A 462 23.44 -2.97 -32.89
C ARG A 462 23.02 -3.39 -31.48
N PHE A 463 23.96 -3.85 -30.65
CA PHE A 463 23.66 -4.21 -29.27
C PHE A 463 23.17 -3.00 -28.45
N PHE A 464 23.85 -1.86 -28.53
CA PHE A 464 23.41 -0.64 -27.82
C PHE A 464 22.08 -0.11 -28.35
N CYS A 465 21.83 -0.17 -29.66
CA CYS A 465 20.55 0.22 -30.24
C CYS A 465 19.41 -0.68 -29.75
N VAL A 466 19.61 -2.01 -29.70
CA VAL A 466 18.62 -2.96 -29.17
C VAL A 466 18.35 -2.72 -27.69
N LEU A 467 19.40 -2.53 -26.88
CA LEU A 467 19.24 -2.25 -25.46
C LEU A 467 18.49 -0.94 -25.20
N ALA A 468 18.85 0.14 -25.90
CA ALA A 468 18.17 1.42 -25.77
C ALA A 468 16.74 1.38 -26.29
N PHE A 469 16.46 0.59 -27.34
CA PHE A 469 15.11 0.33 -27.80
C PHE A 469 14.25 -0.35 -26.72
N ILE A 470 14.78 -1.39 -26.07
CA ILE A 470 14.08 -2.09 -24.97
C ILE A 470 13.80 -1.13 -23.82
N ILE A 471 14.78 -0.31 -23.41
CA ILE A 471 14.62 0.67 -22.34
C ILE A 471 13.56 1.71 -22.72
N ALA A 472 13.61 2.28 -23.94
CA ALA A 472 12.63 3.25 -24.40
C ALA A 472 11.21 2.65 -24.47
N ALA A 473 11.06 1.42 -24.97
CA ALA A 473 9.79 0.71 -24.99
C ALA A 473 9.22 0.49 -23.57
N LEU A 474 10.07 0.08 -22.62
CA LEU A 474 9.68 -0.04 -21.21
C LEU A 474 9.26 1.30 -20.62
N CYS A 475 10.01 2.37 -20.87
CA CYS A 475 9.65 3.72 -20.43
C CYS A 475 8.29 4.18 -21.00
N ILE A 476 7.98 3.84 -22.25
CA ILE A 476 6.69 4.15 -22.88
C ILE A 476 5.56 3.36 -22.23
N ILE A 477 5.73 2.05 -22.02
CA ILE A 477 4.71 1.19 -21.40
C ILE A 477 4.42 1.64 -19.97
N LEU A 478 5.47 1.82 -19.17
CA LEU A 478 5.37 2.25 -17.77
C LEU A 478 4.85 3.69 -17.65
N GLY A 479 5.30 4.59 -18.53
CA GLY A 479 4.81 5.96 -18.60
C GLY A 479 3.33 6.04 -18.97
N SER A 480 2.89 5.24 -19.94
CA SER A 480 1.47 5.15 -20.33
C SER A 480 0.60 4.67 -19.17
N PHE A 481 1.04 3.61 -18.49
CA PHE A 481 0.35 3.08 -17.31
C PHE A 481 0.26 4.12 -16.19
N TYR A 482 1.35 4.84 -15.91
CA TYR A 482 1.37 5.90 -14.92
C TYR A 482 0.44 7.07 -15.29
N ILE A 483 0.50 7.56 -16.53
CA ILE A 483 -0.34 8.68 -17.00
C ILE A 483 -1.81 8.31 -16.92
N TYR A 484 -2.17 7.09 -17.32
CA TYR A 484 -3.55 6.59 -17.23
C TYR A 484 -4.09 6.66 -15.78
N HIS A 485 -3.29 6.24 -14.80
CA HIS A 485 -3.70 6.27 -13.39
C HIS A 485 -3.67 7.66 -12.75
N VAL A 486 -2.81 8.57 -13.22
CA VAL A 486 -2.68 9.92 -12.62
C VAL A 486 -3.64 10.93 -13.22
N ASP A 487 -3.76 11.00 -14.56
CA ASP A 487 -4.51 12.05 -15.28
C ASP A 487 -5.81 11.54 -15.92
N GLY A 488 -6.10 10.24 -15.88
CA GLY A 488 -7.39 9.71 -16.34
C GLY A 488 -8.59 10.34 -15.63
N ASN A 489 -9.78 10.24 -16.22
CA ASN A 489 -11.03 10.78 -15.62
C ASN A 489 -11.37 10.18 -14.24
N ASN A 490 -10.78 9.02 -13.91
CA ASN A 490 -10.84 8.37 -12.59
C ASN A 490 -9.48 8.38 -11.89
N GLY A 491 -8.58 9.28 -12.30
CA GLY A 491 -7.22 9.37 -11.81
C GLY A 491 -7.09 10.21 -10.55
N LEU A 492 -5.87 10.24 -10.02
CA LEU A 492 -5.54 10.92 -8.78
C LEU A 492 -5.90 12.42 -8.79
N LYS A 493 -5.82 13.08 -9.95
CA LYS A 493 -6.12 14.50 -10.12
C LYS A 493 -7.58 14.85 -9.81
N GLU A 494 -8.52 14.07 -10.35
CA GLU A 494 -9.95 14.31 -10.12
C GLU A 494 -10.33 14.00 -8.66
N HIS A 495 -9.75 12.94 -8.11
CA HIS A 495 -9.89 12.59 -6.71
C HIS A 495 -9.34 13.65 -5.74
N ASN A 496 -8.18 14.21 -6.05
CA ASN A 496 -7.58 15.33 -5.32
C ASN A 496 -8.48 16.58 -5.35
N ARG A 497 -9.10 16.87 -6.51
CA ARG A 497 -10.06 17.96 -6.64
C ARG A 497 -11.27 17.75 -5.73
N MET A 498 -11.85 16.54 -5.71
CA MET A 498 -12.99 16.23 -4.86
C MET A 498 -12.65 16.32 -3.36
N PHE A 499 -11.52 15.76 -2.90
CA PHE A 499 -11.16 15.86 -1.48
C PHE A 499 -10.77 17.25 -1.05
N SER A 500 -10.09 18.03 -1.91
CA SER A 500 -9.86 19.45 -1.63
C SER A 500 -11.20 20.18 -1.43
N GLN A 501 -12.21 19.89 -2.25
CA GLN A 501 -13.56 20.45 -2.04
C GLN A 501 -14.19 20.00 -0.72
N TYR A 502 -14.07 18.71 -0.34
CA TYR A 502 -14.62 18.22 0.92
C TYR A 502 -13.91 18.79 2.16
N LEU A 503 -12.60 19.01 2.09
CA LEU A 503 -11.83 19.69 3.13
C LEU A 503 -12.22 21.16 3.24
N GLU A 504 -12.28 21.89 2.12
CA GLU A 504 -12.68 23.31 2.09
C GLU A 504 -14.10 23.55 2.62
N LYS A 505 -15.00 22.57 2.45
CA LYS A 505 -16.38 22.61 2.95
C LYS A 505 -16.54 22.06 4.37
N ASN A 506 -15.46 21.65 5.03
CA ASN A 506 -15.47 21.04 6.36
C ASN A 506 -16.48 19.88 6.44
N CYS A 507 -16.40 18.95 5.50
CA CYS A 507 -17.33 17.81 5.43
C CYS A 507 -17.16 16.81 6.58
N PHE A 508 -15.98 16.77 7.19
CA PHE A 508 -15.64 15.87 8.28
C PHE A 508 -15.51 16.67 9.58
N SER A 509 -16.10 16.19 10.68
CA SER A 509 -15.93 16.76 12.02
C SER A 509 -14.71 16.21 12.75
N ASP A 510 -14.32 14.98 12.43
CA ASP A 510 -13.29 14.26 13.19
C ASP A 510 -11.89 14.59 12.69
N GLN A 511 -11.02 14.97 13.62
CA GLN A 511 -9.64 15.33 13.34
C GLN A 511 -8.86 14.20 12.65
N GLY A 512 -9.11 12.94 13.04
CA GLY A 512 -8.51 11.76 12.41
C GLY A 512 -8.84 11.63 10.92
N LEU A 513 -10.12 11.83 10.57
CA LEU A 513 -10.58 11.81 9.18
C LEU A 513 -10.06 13.01 8.39
N ILE A 514 -10.06 14.21 8.98
CA ILE A 514 -9.50 15.42 8.36
C ILE A 514 -8.03 15.19 8.02
N LEU A 515 -7.24 14.66 8.97
CA LEU A 515 -5.81 14.36 8.75
C LEU A 515 -5.62 13.29 7.68
N ALA A 516 -6.40 12.21 7.68
CA ALA A 516 -6.31 11.16 6.67
C ALA A 516 -6.62 11.69 5.26
N VAL A 517 -7.69 12.47 5.12
CA VAL A 517 -8.08 13.10 3.85
C VAL A 517 -7.02 14.10 3.39
N ASP A 518 -6.52 14.95 4.28
CA ASP A 518 -5.48 15.93 3.96
C ASP A 518 -4.16 15.27 3.57
N GLN A 519 -3.77 14.18 4.25
CA GLN A 519 -2.56 13.45 3.90
C GLN A 519 -2.67 12.80 2.51
N VAL A 520 -3.83 12.23 2.16
CA VAL A 520 -4.08 11.67 0.82
C VAL A 520 -4.09 12.78 -0.23
N ASN A 521 -4.71 13.93 0.06
CA ASN A 521 -4.74 15.12 -0.81
C ASN A 521 -3.33 15.69 -1.03
N THR A 522 -2.54 15.81 0.03
CA THR A 522 -1.16 16.29 -0.02
C THR A 522 -0.25 15.30 -0.74
N PHE A 523 -0.42 14.00 -0.51
CA PHE A 523 0.27 12.95 -1.28
C PHE A 523 -0.07 13.09 -2.78
N ALA A 524 -1.35 13.25 -3.13
CA ALA A 524 -1.79 13.42 -4.50
C ALA A 524 -1.19 14.66 -5.17
N LYS A 525 -1.24 15.83 -4.52
CA LYS A 525 -0.62 17.07 -5.00
C LYS A 525 0.88 16.90 -5.20
N ASN A 526 1.56 16.28 -4.24
CA ASN A 526 3.01 16.09 -4.30
C ASN A 526 3.42 15.11 -5.40
N VAL A 527 2.69 14.00 -5.58
CA VAL A 527 2.92 13.06 -6.69
C VAL A 527 2.69 13.76 -8.03
N TYR A 528 1.62 14.54 -8.16
CA TYR A 528 1.32 15.30 -9.37
C TYR A 528 2.37 16.37 -9.67
N HIS A 529 2.78 17.20 -8.71
CA HIS A 529 3.77 18.25 -8.97
C HIS A 529 5.19 17.73 -9.15
N SER A 530 5.60 16.74 -8.34
CA SER A 530 6.98 16.27 -8.33
C SER A 530 7.24 15.15 -9.33
N THR A 531 6.33 14.19 -9.50
CA THR A 531 6.62 12.96 -10.27
C THR A 531 6.10 13.05 -11.70
N TYR A 532 4.93 13.66 -11.91
CA TYR A 532 4.27 13.73 -13.22
C TYR A 532 5.15 14.33 -14.31
N SER A 533 5.80 15.47 -14.04
CA SER A 533 6.64 16.17 -15.01
C SER A 533 7.80 15.31 -15.50
N TYR A 534 8.44 14.54 -14.61
CA TYR A 534 9.51 13.62 -15.00
C TYR A 534 9.00 12.45 -15.83
N VAL A 535 7.87 11.84 -15.43
CA VAL A 535 7.31 10.71 -16.19
C VAL A 535 6.88 11.15 -17.59
N ILE A 536 6.23 12.31 -17.73
CA ILE A 536 5.88 12.88 -19.03
C ILE A 536 7.11 13.14 -19.88
N PHE A 537 8.12 13.78 -19.31
CA PHE A 537 9.35 14.07 -20.03
C PHE A 537 10.03 12.78 -20.50
N THR A 538 10.14 11.77 -19.64
CA THR A 538 10.69 10.46 -20.00
C THR A 538 9.83 9.74 -21.04
N PHE A 539 8.50 9.83 -20.95
CA PHE A 539 7.58 9.21 -21.91
C PHE A 539 7.74 9.82 -23.31
N TYR A 540 7.54 11.13 -23.45
CA TYR A 540 7.68 11.80 -24.75
C TYR A 540 9.12 11.80 -25.26
N GLY A 541 10.10 11.90 -24.37
CA GLY A 541 11.51 11.75 -24.69
C GLY A 541 11.83 10.37 -25.27
N SER A 542 11.24 9.30 -24.72
CA SER A 542 11.41 7.93 -25.23
C SER A 542 10.74 7.73 -26.59
N VAL A 543 9.54 8.30 -26.80
CA VAL A 543 8.86 8.28 -28.10
C VAL A 543 9.71 9.02 -29.15
N GLY A 544 10.17 10.24 -28.84
CA GLY A 544 11.02 11.02 -29.72
C GLY A 544 12.34 10.30 -30.05
N PHE A 545 12.98 9.70 -29.04
CA PHE A 545 14.18 8.89 -29.22
C PHE A 545 13.95 7.71 -30.17
N LEU A 546 12.84 6.96 -30.02
CA LEU A 546 12.53 5.84 -30.92
C LEU A 546 12.30 6.29 -32.36
N VAL A 547 11.62 7.42 -32.57
CA VAL A 547 11.43 7.98 -33.93
C VAL A 547 12.79 8.34 -34.55
N ILE A 548 13.66 9.02 -33.81
CA ILE A 548 15.01 9.37 -34.27
C ILE A 548 15.82 8.10 -34.58
N LEU A 549 15.79 7.10 -33.70
CA LEU A 549 16.50 5.85 -33.89
C LEU A 549 16.02 5.11 -35.15
N ILE A 550 14.70 5.04 -35.38
CA ILE A 550 14.12 4.44 -36.58
C ILE A 550 14.55 5.20 -37.84
N LEU A 551 14.52 6.53 -37.83
CA LEU A 551 14.98 7.34 -38.96
C LEU A 551 16.46 7.13 -39.25
N LEU A 552 17.31 7.05 -38.22
CA LEU A 552 18.74 6.75 -38.36
C LEU A 552 18.97 5.34 -38.92
N LEU A 553 18.20 4.35 -38.47
CA LEU A 553 18.27 2.98 -39.00
C LEU A 553 17.82 2.90 -40.46
N ILE A 554 16.74 3.61 -40.83
CA ILE A 554 16.27 3.71 -42.22
C ILE A 554 17.34 4.38 -43.09
N TYR A 555 17.91 5.48 -42.61
CA TYR A 555 18.97 6.20 -43.32
C TYR A 555 20.20 5.30 -43.52
N GLN A 556 20.66 4.63 -42.45
CA GLN A 556 21.79 3.69 -42.52
C GLN A 556 21.48 2.51 -43.46
N PHE A 557 20.25 2.02 -43.47
CA PHE A 557 19.80 0.99 -44.40
C PHE A 557 19.88 1.46 -45.85
N PHE A 558 19.45 2.68 -46.17
CA PHE A 558 19.53 3.23 -47.53
C PHE A 558 20.97 3.52 -47.95
N GLU A 559 21.80 4.05 -47.06
CA GLU A 559 23.20 4.37 -47.37
C GLU A 559 24.04 3.11 -47.59
N HIS A 560 23.82 2.08 -46.79
CA HIS A 560 24.50 0.79 -46.92
C HIS A 560 23.71 -0.25 -47.72
N LYS A 561 22.70 0.18 -48.49
CA LYS A 561 21.83 -0.71 -49.27
C LYS A 561 22.65 -1.67 -50.16
N SER A 562 23.75 -1.19 -50.74
CA SER A 562 24.67 -2.01 -51.54
C SER A 562 25.34 -3.15 -50.76
N ILE A 563 25.59 -2.95 -49.46
CA ILE A 563 26.17 -3.96 -48.56
C ILE A 563 25.09 -4.98 -48.16
N PHE A 564 23.83 -4.55 -48.01
CA PHE A 564 22.72 -5.43 -47.66
C PHE A 564 22.19 -6.25 -48.86
N GLU A 565 22.18 -5.69 -50.06
CA GLU A 565 21.73 -6.39 -51.28
C GLU A 565 22.74 -7.45 -51.76
N ASN A 566 24.04 -7.28 -51.46
CA ASN A 566 25.07 -8.22 -51.88
C ASN A 566 26.17 -8.42 -50.81
N PRO A 567 25.84 -8.99 -49.63
CA PRO A 567 26.76 -9.11 -48.50
C PRO A 567 28.01 -9.95 -48.81
N TRP A 568 27.90 -10.83 -49.81
CA TRP A 568 28.99 -11.69 -50.27
C TRP A 568 30.02 -10.96 -51.12
N GLN A 569 29.62 -9.98 -51.95
CA GLN A 569 30.58 -9.25 -52.80
C GLN A 569 31.62 -8.48 -52.00
N TYR A 570 31.20 -7.81 -50.91
CA TYR A 570 32.11 -7.05 -50.05
C TYR A 570 33.10 -7.96 -49.31
N ARG A 571 32.63 -9.08 -48.74
CA ARG A 571 33.51 -10.06 -48.08
C ARG A 571 34.48 -10.71 -49.06
N ILE A 572 34.01 -11.09 -50.24
CA ILE A 572 34.84 -11.71 -51.27
C ILE A 572 35.89 -10.71 -51.77
N GLN A 573 35.53 -9.44 -52.02
CA GLN A 573 36.51 -8.40 -52.40
C GLN A 573 37.54 -8.14 -51.30
N LYS A 574 37.10 -8.02 -50.05
CA LYS A 574 38.02 -7.78 -48.92
C LYS A 574 38.98 -8.95 -48.71
N GLN A 575 38.47 -10.19 -48.68
CA GLN A 575 39.32 -11.39 -48.60
C GLN A 575 40.26 -11.52 -49.79
N TYR A 576 39.81 -11.15 -51.00
CA TYR A 576 40.65 -11.16 -52.19
C TYR A 576 41.80 -10.13 -52.10
N TYR A 577 41.54 -8.92 -51.58
CA TYR A 577 42.56 -7.88 -51.36
C TYR A 577 43.48 -8.12 -50.14
N GLU A 578 43.05 -8.93 -49.17
CA GLU A 578 43.91 -9.32 -48.04
C GLU A 578 44.78 -10.55 -48.37
N PHE A 579 44.33 -11.37 -49.31
CA PHE A 579 45.07 -12.54 -49.79
C PHE A 579 46.14 -12.19 -50.84
N HIS A 580 45.95 -11.09 -51.58
CA HIS A 580 46.90 -10.54 -52.54
C HIS A 580 47.67 -9.36 -51.97
#